data_AF-A0A9E6EYI5-F1
#
_entry.id   AF-A0A9E6EYI5-F1
#
_cell.length_a   1.000
_cell.length_b   1.000
_cell.length_c   1.000
_cell.angle_alpha   90.00
_cell.angle_beta   90.00
_cell.angle_gamma   90.00
#
_symmetry.space_group_name_H-M   'P 1'
#
loop_
_entity.id
_entity.type
_entity.pdbx_description
1 polymer ?
#
loop_
_entity_poly.entity_id
_entity_poly.type
_entity_poly.pdbx_seq_one_letter_code
_entity_poly.pdbx_strand_id
1 'polypeptide(L)'
;MQNANTELIESARKKFARFRELSEEHGEAVAWETMLEGFPELQKQRMGPMLALPTLAEAFRAAVPFFEAVGMEMDVVDISNRGIDAVLEIQRICPWLEVCREYGFETPCHVICELDIAATGRAFPEMKGEILSRIALGNPVCIFKYER
;
A
#
# COMPACT_ATOMS: atom_id res chain seq x y z
N MET A 1 -11.16 -24.30 3.48
CA MET A 1 -10.67 -22.98 3.06
C MET A 1 -10.27 -22.21 4.32
N GLN A 2 -9.03 -22.38 4.78
CA GLN A 2 -8.48 -21.59 5.88
C GLN A 2 -7.85 -20.33 5.27
N ASN A 3 -8.68 -19.28 5.24
CA ASN A 3 -8.41 -17.84 5.33
C ASN A 3 -7.24 -17.21 4.56
N ALA A 4 -7.49 -16.74 3.33
CA ALA A 4 -6.68 -15.70 2.68
C ALA A 4 -6.46 -14.45 3.55
N ASN A 5 -7.41 -14.19 4.47
CA ASN A 5 -7.33 -13.15 5.49
C ASN A 5 -6.12 -13.33 6.44
N THR A 6 -5.75 -14.58 6.77
CA THR A 6 -4.60 -14.87 7.64
C THR A 6 -3.28 -14.63 6.92
N GLU A 7 -3.15 -14.97 5.64
CA GLU A 7 -1.88 -14.84 4.91
C GLU A 7 -1.40 -13.40 4.75
N LEU A 8 -2.32 -12.47 4.48
CA LEU A 8 -1.99 -11.05 4.30
C LEU A 8 -1.70 -10.35 5.64
N ILE A 9 -2.41 -10.69 6.71
CA ILE A 9 -2.07 -10.24 8.08
C ILE A 9 -0.69 -10.78 8.48
N GLU A 10 -0.41 -12.06 8.23
CA GLU A 10 0.91 -12.66 8.50
C GLU A 10 2.02 -12.02 7.64
N SER A 11 1.72 -11.66 6.39
CA SER A 11 2.66 -10.90 5.55
C SER A 11 2.94 -9.51 6.13
N ALA A 12 1.93 -8.84 6.69
CA ALA A 12 2.12 -7.53 7.35
C ALA A 12 2.97 -7.68 8.62
N ARG A 13 2.69 -8.69 9.46
CA ARG A 13 3.52 -9.04 10.63
C ARG A 13 4.98 -9.25 10.25
N LYS A 14 5.24 -10.04 9.20
CA LYS A 14 6.61 -10.26 8.69
C LYS A 14 7.29 -8.98 8.22
N LYS A 15 6.56 -8.08 7.52
CA LYS A 15 7.10 -6.77 7.12
C LYS A 15 7.50 -5.93 8.34
N PHE A 16 6.63 -5.82 9.35
CA PHE A 16 6.93 -5.07 10.57
C PHE A 16 8.09 -5.66 11.37
N ALA A 17 8.11 -6.99 11.55
CA ALA A 17 9.18 -7.70 12.22
C ALA A 17 10.53 -7.43 11.54
N ARG A 18 10.58 -7.58 10.21
CA ARG A 18 11.80 -7.39 9.43
C ARG A 18 12.27 -5.94 9.45
N PHE A 19 11.38 -4.97 9.31
CA PHE A 19 11.74 -3.56 9.36
C PHE A 19 12.28 -3.17 10.75
N ARG A 20 11.67 -3.69 11.84
CA ARG A 20 12.16 -3.47 13.20
C ARG A 20 13.58 -4.01 13.39
N GLU A 21 13.80 -5.27 13.02
CA GLU A 21 15.11 -5.94 13.09
C GLU A 21 16.19 -5.13 12.34
N LEU A 22 15.92 -4.78 11.08
CA LEU A 22 16.85 -3.99 10.27
C LEU A 22 17.11 -2.59 10.85
N SER A 23 16.08 -1.96 11.41
CA SER A 23 16.20 -0.62 12.00
C SER A 23 17.06 -0.63 13.25
N GLU A 24 16.97 -1.68 14.07
CA GLU A 24 17.80 -1.87 15.26
C GLU A 24 19.26 -2.18 14.89
N GLU A 25 19.49 -2.95 13.82
CA GLU A 25 20.83 -3.37 13.41
C GLU A 25 21.59 -2.27 12.63
N HIS A 26 20.90 -1.53 11.76
CA HIS A 26 21.52 -0.66 10.76
C HIS A 26 20.99 0.76 10.72
N GLY A 27 19.94 1.06 11.48
CA GLY A 27 19.22 2.33 11.43
C GLY A 27 18.13 2.35 10.36
N GLU A 28 17.13 3.21 10.58
CA GLU A 28 15.88 3.26 9.81
C GLU A 28 16.09 3.54 8.31
N ALA A 29 17.02 4.43 7.97
CA ALA A 29 17.29 4.76 6.56
C ALA A 29 17.84 3.57 5.77
N VAL A 30 18.71 2.76 6.38
CA VAL A 30 19.24 1.54 5.75
C VAL A 30 18.14 0.48 5.69
N ALA A 31 17.40 0.30 6.78
CA ALA A 31 16.25 -0.61 6.82
C ALA A 31 15.24 -0.31 5.70
N TRP A 32 14.95 0.97 5.46
CA TRP A 32 14.06 1.42 4.40
C TRP A 32 14.53 0.99 3.02
N GLU A 33 15.78 1.30 2.67
CA GLU A 33 16.33 0.92 1.36
C GLU A 33 16.41 -0.59 1.20
N THR A 34 16.80 -1.33 2.26
CA THR A 34 16.81 -2.79 2.24
C THR A 34 15.41 -3.37 2.05
N MET A 35 14.37 -2.80 2.66
CA MET A 35 12.98 -3.23 2.44
C MET A 35 12.50 -2.96 1.00
N LEU A 36 13.13 -2.01 0.29
CA LEU A 36 12.83 -1.72 -1.11
C LEU A 36 13.63 -2.57 -2.09
N GLU A 37 14.62 -3.35 -1.65
CA GLU A 37 15.36 -4.26 -2.54
C GLU A 37 14.43 -5.36 -3.08
N GLY A 38 14.32 -5.45 -4.41
CA GLY A 38 13.45 -6.42 -5.09
C GLY A 38 11.95 -6.13 -4.98
N PHE A 39 11.55 -5.14 -4.18
CA PHE A 39 10.14 -4.80 -4.02
C PHE A 39 9.53 -4.14 -5.29
N PRO A 40 10.23 -3.24 -6.00
CA PRO A 40 9.77 -2.72 -7.29
C PRO A 40 9.49 -3.81 -8.33
N GLU A 41 10.32 -4.85 -8.42
CA GLU A 41 10.12 -5.98 -9.32
C GLU A 41 8.84 -6.76 -8.97
N LEU A 42 8.58 -6.93 -7.67
CA LEU A 42 7.34 -7.54 -7.20
C LEU A 42 6.12 -6.65 -7.51
N GLN A 43 6.24 -5.33 -7.40
CA GLN A 43 5.19 -4.40 -7.82
C GLN A 43 4.92 -4.48 -9.33
N LYS A 44 5.95 -4.60 -10.17
CA LYS A 44 5.79 -4.83 -11.62
C LYS A 44 4.96 -6.08 -11.90
N GLN A 45 5.24 -7.18 -11.19
CA GLN A 45 4.51 -8.43 -11.35
C GLN A 45 3.05 -8.34 -10.90
N ARG A 46 2.79 -7.67 -9.78
CA ARG A 46 1.44 -7.58 -9.18
C ARG A 46 0.56 -6.55 -9.88
N MET A 47 1.08 -5.34 -10.10
CA MET A 47 0.33 -4.23 -10.65
C MET A 47 0.36 -4.19 -12.18
N GLY A 48 1.40 -4.73 -12.83
CA GLY A 48 1.56 -4.67 -14.29
C GLY A 48 0.33 -5.10 -15.08
N PRO A 49 -0.30 -6.25 -14.78
CA PRO A 49 -1.53 -6.66 -15.45
C PRO A 49 -2.71 -5.71 -15.22
N MET A 50 -2.80 -5.08 -14.05
CA MET A 50 -3.88 -4.12 -13.73
C MET A 50 -3.64 -2.79 -14.45
N LEU A 51 -2.39 -2.32 -14.50
CA LEU A 51 -2.02 -1.09 -15.19
C LEU A 51 -2.12 -1.20 -16.72
N ALA A 52 -2.25 -2.41 -17.26
CA ALA A 52 -2.60 -2.62 -18.67
C ALA A 52 -4.08 -2.32 -18.98
N LEU A 53 -4.92 -2.11 -17.96
CA LEU A 53 -6.30 -1.70 -18.16
C LEU A 53 -6.40 -0.23 -18.65
N PRO A 54 -7.48 0.11 -19.37
CA PRO A 54 -7.68 1.44 -19.95
C PRO A 54 -7.53 2.62 -18.98
N THR A 55 -7.97 2.49 -17.73
CA THR A 55 -7.89 3.56 -16.72
C THR A 55 -7.38 3.04 -15.39
N LEU A 56 -6.76 3.92 -14.59
CA LEU A 56 -6.40 3.60 -13.21
C LEU A 56 -7.64 3.28 -12.37
N ALA A 57 -8.77 3.94 -12.63
CA ALA A 57 -10.02 3.63 -11.92
C ALA A 57 -10.48 2.18 -12.14
N GLU A 58 -10.36 1.65 -13.36
CA GLU A 58 -10.64 0.24 -13.65
C GLU A 58 -9.64 -0.70 -12.97
N ALA A 59 -8.34 -0.37 -13.03
CA ALA A 59 -7.28 -1.12 -12.36
C ALA A 59 -7.52 -1.24 -10.85
N PHE A 60 -7.81 -0.14 -10.18
CA PHE A 60 -8.01 -0.11 -8.74
C PHE A 60 -9.32 -0.79 -8.34
N ARG A 61 -10.41 -0.62 -9.11
CA ARG A 61 -11.67 -1.36 -8.85
C ARG A 61 -11.49 -2.87 -8.97
N ALA A 62 -10.68 -3.33 -9.92
CA ALA A 62 -10.37 -4.76 -10.05
C ALA A 62 -9.58 -5.31 -8.84
N ALA A 63 -8.85 -4.45 -8.13
CA ALA A 63 -8.08 -4.83 -6.94
C ALA A 63 -8.93 -4.89 -5.66
N VAL A 64 -10.05 -4.14 -5.58
CA VAL A 64 -10.89 -4.03 -4.36
C VAL A 64 -11.24 -5.38 -3.73
N PRO A 65 -11.72 -6.41 -4.48
CA PRO A 65 -12.10 -7.68 -3.86
C PRO A 65 -10.96 -8.40 -3.13
N PHE A 66 -9.71 -8.21 -3.57
CA PHE A 66 -8.55 -8.80 -2.89
C PHE A 66 -8.30 -8.16 -1.53
N PHE A 67 -8.58 -6.87 -1.40
CA PHE A 67 -8.43 -6.14 -0.14
C PHE A 67 -9.64 -6.30 0.79
N GLU A 68 -10.85 -6.40 0.24
CA GLU A 68 -12.05 -6.74 1.02
C GLU A 68 -11.92 -8.12 1.69
N ALA A 69 -11.27 -9.07 1.01
CA ALA A 69 -10.98 -10.40 1.56
C ALA A 69 -10.10 -10.37 2.84
N VAL A 70 -9.41 -9.25 3.11
CA VAL A 70 -8.60 -9.04 4.32
C VAL A 70 -9.20 -8.04 5.31
N GLY A 71 -10.49 -7.71 5.13
CA GLY A 71 -11.21 -6.83 6.03
C GLY A 71 -10.93 -5.34 5.82
N MET A 72 -10.41 -4.96 4.66
CA MET A 72 -10.46 -3.55 4.23
C MET A 72 -11.84 -3.23 3.67
N GLU A 73 -12.29 -1.99 3.87
CA GLU A 73 -13.44 -1.42 3.16
C GLU A 73 -12.92 -0.26 2.31
N MET A 74 -13.09 -0.37 1.00
CA MET A 74 -12.44 0.51 0.02
C MET A 74 -13.41 1.00 -1.04
N ASP A 75 -13.29 2.28 -1.38
CA ASP A 75 -13.96 2.90 -2.53
C ASP A 75 -12.92 3.42 -3.52
N VAL A 76 -13.30 3.46 -4.80
CA VAL A 76 -12.45 3.96 -5.89
C VAL A 76 -13.19 5.05 -6.64
N VAL A 77 -12.64 6.27 -6.60
CA VAL A 77 -13.17 7.44 -7.29
C VAL A 77 -12.26 7.76 -8.47
N ASP A 78 -12.83 7.75 -9.67
CA ASP A 78 -12.16 8.25 -10.86
C ASP A 78 -12.12 9.78 -10.80
N ILE A 79 -10.93 10.35 -10.82
CA ILE A 79 -10.71 11.80 -10.85
C ILE A 79 -10.00 12.24 -12.14
N SER A 80 -9.95 11.37 -13.15
CA SER A 80 -9.33 11.61 -14.45
C SER A 80 -9.94 12.85 -15.09
N ASN A 81 -9.09 13.81 -15.42
CA ASN A 81 -9.49 15.04 -16.07
C ASN A 81 -8.30 15.67 -16.79
N ARG A 82 -8.57 16.58 -17.74
CA ARG A 82 -7.53 17.35 -18.45
C ARG A 82 -6.44 16.49 -19.11
N GLY A 83 -6.81 15.28 -19.54
CA GLY A 83 -5.90 14.34 -20.19
C GLY A 83 -4.96 13.58 -19.23
N ILE A 84 -5.22 13.62 -17.91
CA ILE A 84 -4.48 12.86 -16.89
C ILE A 84 -5.38 11.71 -16.42
N ASP A 85 -4.85 10.48 -16.42
CA ASP A 85 -5.49 9.31 -15.84
C ASP A 85 -5.18 9.30 -14.34
N ALA A 86 -6.20 9.48 -13.50
CA ALA A 86 -6.02 9.68 -12.07
C ALA A 86 -7.15 9.06 -11.24
N VAL A 87 -6.79 8.54 -10.08
CA VAL A 87 -7.70 7.82 -9.19
C VAL A 87 -7.47 8.20 -7.73
N LEU A 88 -8.56 8.23 -6.96
CA LEU A 88 -8.52 8.19 -5.50
C LEU A 88 -8.97 6.82 -5.02
N GLU A 89 -8.13 6.20 -4.20
CA GLU A 89 -8.48 5.06 -3.38
C GLU A 89 -8.83 5.57 -1.97
N ILE A 90 -10.04 5.28 -1.50
CA ILE A 90 -10.54 5.70 -0.19
C ILE A 90 -10.72 4.46 0.66
N GLN A 91 -9.91 4.31 1.69
CA GLN A 91 -9.98 3.17 2.61
C GLN A 91 -10.57 3.61 3.94
N ARG A 92 -11.66 2.97 4.35
CA ARG A 92 -12.39 3.27 5.60
C ARG A 92 -11.94 2.41 6.78
N ILE A 93 -11.45 1.20 6.52
CA ILE A 93 -10.97 0.28 7.55
C ILE A 93 -9.51 -0.11 7.26
N CYS A 94 -8.63 0.12 8.23
CA CYS A 94 -7.22 -0.26 8.15
C CYS A 94 -6.92 -1.44 9.09
N PRO A 95 -6.71 -2.66 8.56
CA PRO A 95 -6.42 -3.83 9.40
C PRO A 95 -5.02 -3.76 10.04
N TRP A 96 -4.16 -2.86 9.58
CA TRP A 96 -2.77 -2.78 10.03
C TRP A 96 -2.56 -1.99 11.32
N LEU A 97 -3.56 -1.23 11.76
CA LEU A 97 -3.45 -0.35 12.94
C LEU A 97 -3.15 -1.12 14.23
N GLU A 98 -3.77 -2.29 14.41
CA GLU A 98 -3.49 -3.11 15.59
C GLU A 98 -2.22 -3.95 15.40
N VAL A 99 -1.97 -4.44 14.18
CA VAL A 99 -0.79 -5.26 13.87
C VAL A 99 0.52 -4.50 14.10
N CYS A 100 0.58 -3.21 13.74
CA CYS A 100 1.82 -2.45 13.90
C CYS A 100 2.24 -2.27 15.37
N ARG A 101 1.27 -2.25 16.29
CA ARG A 101 1.51 -2.12 17.74
C ARG A 101 2.17 -3.35 18.33
N GLU A 102 1.92 -4.55 17.77
CA GLU A 102 2.61 -5.79 18.16
C GLU A 102 4.14 -5.66 18.02
N TYR A 103 4.61 -4.77 17.16
CA TYR A 103 6.03 -4.51 16.88
C TYR A 103 6.50 -3.13 17.34
N GLY A 104 5.72 -2.44 18.19
CA GLY A 104 6.09 -1.17 18.80
C GLY A 104 6.03 0.04 17.87
N PHE A 105 5.27 -0.02 16.76
CA PHE A 105 5.05 1.14 15.89
C PHE A 105 3.76 1.86 16.26
N GLU A 106 3.81 3.19 16.28
CA GLU A 106 2.63 4.03 16.51
C GLU A 106 1.67 4.02 15.32
N THR A 107 2.22 3.96 14.11
CA THR A 107 1.44 3.93 12.87
C THR A 107 1.96 2.88 11.89
N PRO A 108 1.10 2.26 11.07
CA PRO A 108 1.51 1.27 10.08
C PRO A 108 2.03 1.90 8.78
N CYS A 109 1.80 3.20 8.58
CA CYS A 109 1.86 3.84 7.27
C CYS A 109 3.24 3.79 6.63
N HIS A 110 4.30 4.02 7.41
CA HIS A 110 5.67 4.02 6.90
C HIS A 110 6.05 2.65 6.33
N VAL A 111 5.84 1.59 7.11
CA VAL A 111 6.26 0.21 6.75
C VAL A 111 5.33 -0.46 5.74
N ILE A 112 4.08 0.01 5.59
CA ILE A 112 3.12 -0.58 4.67
C ILE A 112 2.93 0.33 3.46
N CYS A 113 2.17 1.41 3.63
CA CYS A 113 1.67 2.21 2.53
C CYS A 113 2.76 3.03 1.84
N GLU A 114 3.68 3.62 2.60
CA GLU A 114 4.74 4.46 2.05
C GLU A 114 5.77 3.60 1.32
N LEU A 115 6.11 2.41 1.84
CA LEU A 115 6.92 1.43 1.12
C LEU A 115 6.25 0.98 -0.19
N ASP A 116 4.95 0.69 -0.17
CA ASP A 116 4.20 0.27 -1.36
C ASP A 116 4.18 1.38 -2.44
N ILE A 117 4.00 2.65 -2.03
CA ILE A 117 4.05 3.82 -2.94
C ILE A 117 5.47 4.03 -3.49
N ALA A 118 6.49 3.97 -2.63
CA ALA A 118 7.87 4.13 -3.06
C ALA A 118 8.31 3.03 -4.03
N ALA A 119 7.94 1.78 -3.75
CA ALA A 119 8.18 0.65 -4.64
C ALA A 119 7.45 0.81 -5.98
N THR A 120 6.18 1.26 -5.95
CA THR A 120 5.39 1.55 -7.16
C THR A 120 6.04 2.64 -8.01
N GLY A 121 6.48 3.74 -7.40
CA GLY A 121 7.16 4.83 -8.12
C GLY A 121 8.51 4.40 -8.73
N ARG A 122 9.26 3.50 -8.06
CA ARG A 122 10.47 2.88 -8.64
C ARG A 122 10.15 1.88 -9.74
N ALA A 123 9.00 1.21 -9.65
CA ALA A 123 8.55 0.21 -10.63
C ALA A 123 8.02 0.82 -11.93
N PHE A 124 7.27 1.91 -11.82
CA PHE A 124 6.58 2.60 -12.91
C PHE A 124 6.88 4.10 -12.84
N PRO A 125 7.96 4.58 -13.49
CA PRO A 125 8.40 5.98 -13.39
C PRO A 125 7.36 7.01 -13.88
N GLU A 126 6.39 6.59 -14.69
CA GLU A 126 5.26 7.39 -15.15
C GLU A 126 4.17 7.56 -14.08
N MET A 127 4.12 6.68 -13.08
CA MET A 127 3.13 6.70 -12.01
C MET A 127 3.60 7.60 -10.86
N LYS A 128 2.68 8.38 -10.30
CA LYS A 128 2.89 9.11 -9.05
C LYS A 128 1.83 8.70 -8.04
N GLY A 129 2.28 8.21 -6.89
CA GLY A 129 1.43 7.87 -5.75
C GLY A 129 1.63 8.85 -4.59
N GLU A 130 0.56 9.18 -3.87
CA GLU A 130 0.58 10.08 -2.73
C GLU A 130 -0.45 9.66 -1.67
N ILE A 131 -0.11 9.80 -0.38
CA ILE A 131 -1.05 9.60 0.74
C ILE A 131 -1.58 10.96 1.19
N LEU A 132 -2.83 11.26 0.87
CA LEU A 132 -3.50 12.53 1.19
C LEU A 132 -4.13 12.55 2.58
N SER A 133 -4.56 11.39 3.08
CA SER A 133 -5.20 11.25 4.40
C SER A 133 -4.83 9.92 5.03
N ARG A 134 -4.76 9.85 6.36
CA ARG A 134 -4.39 8.65 7.13
C ARG A 134 -5.30 8.48 8.34
N ILE A 135 -5.95 7.32 8.46
CA ILE A 135 -6.70 6.94 9.67
C ILE A 135 -5.78 6.93 10.90
N ALA A 136 -4.53 6.50 10.71
CA ALA A 136 -3.53 6.46 11.78
C ALA A 136 -3.24 7.83 12.42
N LEU A 137 -3.61 8.93 11.75
CA LEU A 137 -3.46 10.31 12.24
C LEU A 137 -4.80 10.92 12.70
N GLY A 138 -5.83 10.11 12.92
CA GLY A 138 -7.13 10.53 13.43
C GLY A 138 -8.16 10.96 12.38
N ASN A 139 -7.82 10.84 11.08
CA ASN A 139 -8.79 11.10 10.01
C ASN A 139 -9.79 9.94 9.86
N PRO A 140 -11.00 10.19 9.32
CA PRO A 140 -12.01 9.13 9.17
C PRO A 140 -11.66 8.09 8.09
N VAL A 141 -10.80 8.43 7.14
CA VAL A 141 -10.41 7.56 6.02
C VAL A 141 -8.95 7.76 5.64
N CYS A 142 -8.32 6.73 5.07
CA CYS A 142 -7.10 6.89 4.29
C CYS A 142 -7.49 7.27 2.86
N ILE A 143 -6.75 8.19 2.26
CA ILE A 143 -6.94 8.56 0.85
C ILE A 143 -5.60 8.46 0.16
N PHE A 144 -5.53 7.63 -0.87
CA PHE A 144 -4.38 7.50 -1.74
C PHE A 144 -4.72 8.06 -3.11
N LYS A 145 -3.84 8.89 -3.66
CA LYS A 145 -3.97 9.42 -5.01
C LYS A 145 -2.92 8.77 -5.90
N TYR A 146 -3.35 8.26 -7.05
CA TYR A 146 -2.44 7.81 -8.10
C TYR A 146 -2.76 8.53 -9.41
N GLU A 147 -1.72 8.91 -10.16
CA GLU A 147 -1.84 9.54 -11.47
C GLU A 147 -0.75 9.05 -12.44
N ARG A 148 -1.05 9.05 -13.74
CA ARG A 148 -0.12 8.83 -14.86
C ARG A 148 -0.48 9.65 -16.10
#